data_AF-A0A3D1CMH8-F1
#
_entry.id   AF-A0A3D1CMH8-F1
#
_cell.length_a   1.000
_cell.length_b   1.000
_cell.length_c   1.000
_cell.angle_alpha   90.00
_cell.angle_beta   90.00
_cell.angle_gamma   90.00
#
_symmetry.space_group_name_H-M   'P 1'
#
loop_
_entity.id
_entity.type
_entity.pdbx_description
1 polymer ?
#
loop_
_entity_poly.entity_id
_entity_poly.type
_entity_poly.pdbx_seq_one_letter_code
_entity_poly.pdbx_strand_id
1 'polypeptide(L)'
;MAETILFLTGKLAQPSVEKVLQEMAPLPFEYRVHQLGLSVAALMTDKMIARRLKPDDYADCKQIIVPGRCRGDLAELSKTLGIR
;
A
#
# COMPACT_ATOMS: atom_id res chain seq x y z
N MET A 1 -20.45 4.26 -3.67
CA MET A 1 -19.48 3.16 -3.82
C MET A 1 -18.29 3.55 -2.97
N ALA A 2 -17.96 2.77 -1.94
CA ALA A 2 -16.84 3.11 -1.05
C ALA A 2 -15.53 2.98 -1.83
N GLU A 3 -14.67 3.98 -1.71
CA GLU A 3 -13.36 3.94 -2.36
C GLU A 3 -12.47 2.98 -1.56
N THR A 4 -11.95 1.91 -2.18
CA THR A 4 -11.03 1.00 -1.49
C THR A 4 -9.61 1.51 -1.62
N ILE A 5 -8.91 1.67 -0.50
CA ILE A 5 -7.51 2.11 -0.44
C ILE A 5 -6.61 0.93 -0.03
N LEU A 6 -5.52 0.72 -0.77
CA LEU A 6 -4.51 -0.29 -0.45
C LEU A 6 -3.36 0.33 0.33
N PHE A 7 -3.07 -0.18 1.52
CA PHE A 7 -1.90 0.21 2.31
C PHE A 7 -0.77 -0.80 2.12
N LEU A 8 0.33 -0.39 1.50
CA LEU A 8 1.51 -1.24 1.29
C LEU A 8 2.50 -1.11 2.44
N THR A 9 2.84 -2.24 3.05
CA THR A 9 3.71 -2.23 4.23
C THR A 9 4.70 -3.40 4.27
N GLY A 10 5.59 -3.36 5.25
CA GLY A 10 6.49 -4.46 5.60
C GLY A 10 5.99 -5.22 6.85
N LYS A 11 6.65 -6.35 7.15
CA LYS A 11 6.31 -7.25 8.26
C LYS A 11 6.21 -6.53 9.61
N LEU A 12 7.15 -5.64 9.90
CA LEU A 12 7.21 -5.00 11.22
C LEU A 12 6.12 -3.94 11.42
N ALA A 13 5.68 -3.27 10.34
CA ALA A 13 4.73 -2.18 10.43
C ALA A 13 3.27 -2.64 10.25
N GLN A 14 3.03 -3.83 9.68
CA GLN A 14 1.67 -4.34 9.44
C GLN A 14 0.76 -4.29 10.68
N PRO A 15 1.14 -4.83 11.86
CA PRO A 15 0.24 -4.82 13.02
C PRO A 15 -0.08 -3.40 13.51
N SER A 16 0.88 -2.48 13.38
CA SER A 16 0.69 -1.08 13.76
C SER A 16 -0.24 -0.36 12.80
N VAL A 17 -0.14 -0.62 11.49
CA VAL A 17 -1.00 -0.01 10.46
C VAL A 17 -2.44 -0.50 10.63
N GLU A 18 -2.63 -1.81 10.80
CA GLU A 18 -3.94 -2.41 11.05
C GLU A 18 -4.60 -1.83 12.31
N LYS A 19 -3.84 -1.73 13.41
CA LYS A 19 -4.33 -1.14 14.66
C LYS A 19 -4.79 0.31 14.49
N VAL A 20 -3.98 1.15 13.83
CA VAL A 20 -4.33 2.55 13.61
C VAL A 20 -5.60 2.68 12.74
N LEU A 21 -5.71 1.88 11.67
CA LEU A 21 -6.90 1.91 10.80
C LEU A 21 -8.17 1.44 11.53
N GLN A 22 -8.05 0.45 12.42
CA GLN A 22 -9.14 0.02 13.29
C GLN A 22 -9.55 1.09 14.30
N GLU A 23 -8.58 1.78 14.93
CA GLU A 23 -8.83 2.85 15.90
C GLU A 23 -9.43 4.11 15.25
N MET A 24 -9.16 4.34 13.96
CA MET A 24 -9.74 5.46 13.20
C MET A 24 -11.17 5.21 12.71
N ALA A 25 -11.73 4.01 12.92
CA ALA A 25 -13.08 3.70 12.48
C ALA A 25 -14.14 4.58 13.19
N PRO A 26 -15.25 4.94 12.51
CA PRO A 26 -15.59 4.62 11.13
C PRO A 26 -14.83 5.48 10.11
N LEU A 27 -14.33 4.84 9.06
CA LEU A 27 -13.65 5.50 7.95
C LEU A 27 -14.64 5.77 6.80
N PRO A 28 -14.47 6.86 6.03
CA PRO A 28 -15.31 7.15 4.86
C PRO A 28 -14.94 6.28 3.63
N PHE A 29 -14.04 5.31 3.79
CA PHE A 29 -13.49 4.46 2.75
C PHE A 29 -13.25 3.05 3.27
N GLU A 30 -13.22 2.08 2.36
CA GLU A 30 -12.77 0.71 2.65
C GLU A 30 -11.25 0.66 2.54
N TYR A 31 -10.62 -0.28 3.25
CA TYR A 31 -9.17 -0.42 3.20
C TYR A 31 -8.72 -1.88 3.18
N ARG A 32 -7.54 -2.10 2.60
CA ARG A 32 -6.80 -3.36 2.71
C ARG A 32 -5.36 -3.07 3.04
N VAL A 33 -4.75 -3.93 3.85
CA VAL A 33 -3.32 -3.86 4.17
C VAL A 33 -2.64 -5.01 3.45
N HIS A 34 -1.62 -4.71 2.63
CA HIS A 34 -0.87 -5.70 1.87
C HIS A 34 0.62 -5.64 2.22
N GLN A 35 1.15 -6.77 2.66
CA GLN A 35 2.53 -6.92 3.08
C GLN A 35 3.40 -7.43 1.92
N LEU A 36 4.35 -6.62 1.45
CA LEU A 36 5.17 -6.94 0.27
C LEU A 36 6.31 -7.97 0.50
N GLY A 37 6.21 -8.81 1.54
CA GLY A 37 7.21 -9.84 1.85
C GLY A 37 8.59 -9.28 2.19
N LEU A 38 8.65 -8.14 2.89
CA LEU A 38 9.87 -7.46 3.34
C LEU A 38 9.74 -7.02 4.80
N SER A 39 10.85 -6.90 5.53
CA SER A 39 10.79 -6.63 6.97
C SER A 39 10.38 -5.19 7.30
N VAL A 40 10.98 -4.18 6.63
CA VAL A 40 10.75 -2.75 6.91
C VAL A 40 10.48 -1.94 5.65
N ALA A 41 9.52 -1.01 5.72
CA ALA A 41 9.13 -0.15 4.59
C ALA A 41 10.30 0.69 4.04
N ALA A 42 11.29 1.04 4.88
CA ALA A 42 12.49 1.78 4.46
C ALA A 42 13.34 1.08 3.37
N LEU A 43 13.17 -0.22 3.19
CA LEU A 43 13.81 -1.02 2.13
C LEU A 43 12.96 -1.13 0.87
N MET A 44 11.71 -0.64 0.90
CA MET A 44 10.79 -0.70 -0.22
C MET A 44 11.23 0.28 -1.30
N THR A 45 11.36 -0.22 -2.52
CA THR A 45 11.60 0.60 -3.72
C THR A 45 10.43 0.51 -4.67
N ASP A 46 10.26 1.53 -5.51
CA ASP A 46 9.37 1.54 -6.67
C ASP A 46 9.47 0.24 -7.50
N LYS A 47 10.69 -0.18 -7.87
CA LYS A 47 10.96 -1.41 -8.63
C LYS A 47 10.54 -2.66 -7.88
N MET A 48 10.71 -2.69 -6.54
CA MET A 48 10.25 -3.81 -5.73
C MET A 48 8.73 -3.90 -5.69
N ILE A 49 8.04 -2.75 -5.58
CA ILE A 49 6.57 -2.69 -5.61
C ILE A 49 6.09 -3.18 -6.98
N ALA A 50 6.58 -2.60 -8.08
CA ALA A 50 6.19 -2.99 -9.44
C ALA A 50 6.40 -4.48 -9.73
N ARG A 51 7.45 -5.10 -9.16
CA ARG A 51 7.75 -6.52 -9.36
C ARG A 51 6.90 -7.46 -8.50
N ARG A 52 6.54 -7.05 -7.28
CA ARG A 52 5.91 -7.93 -6.28
C ARG A 52 4.41 -7.75 -6.17
N LEU A 53 3.90 -6.57 -6.48
CA LEU A 53 2.48 -6.27 -6.46
C LEU A 53 1.84 -6.77 -7.76
N LYS A 54 0.89 -7.70 -7.64
CA LYS A 54 0.18 -8.23 -8.81
C LYS A 54 -1.07 -7.39 -9.09
N PRO A 55 -1.55 -7.35 -10.35
CA PRO A 55 -2.79 -6.63 -10.69
C PRO A 55 -3.97 -7.02 -9.78
N ASP A 56 -4.10 -8.30 -9.44
CA ASP A 56 -5.17 -8.79 -8.56
C ASP A 56 -5.13 -8.20 -7.13
N ASP A 57 -3.96 -7.74 -6.65
CA ASP A 57 -3.81 -7.18 -5.31
C ASP A 57 -4.42 -5.76 -5.19
N TYR A 58 -4.55 -5.05 -6.31
CA TYR A 58 -5.02 -3.64 -6.34
C TYR A 58 -6.10 -3.36 -7.39
N ALA A 59 -6.60 -4.37 -8.10
CA ALA A 59 -7.58 -4.21 -9.18
C ALA A 59 -8.86 -3.46 -8.77
N ASP A 60 -9.35 -3.70 -7.54
CA ASP A 60 -10.52 -3.02 -6.96
C ASP A 60 -10.16 -1.80 -6.10
N CYS A 61 -8.87 -1.47 -5.99
CA CYS A 61 -8.42 -0.30 -5.25
C CYS A 61 -8.39 0.94 -6.15
N LYS A 62 -8.73 2.09 -5.56
CA LYS A 62 -8.64 3.40 -6.24
C LYS A 62 -7.29 4.07 -6.02
N GLN A 63 -6.64 3.77 -4.91
CA GLN A 63 -5.39 4.39 -4.50
C GLN A 63 -4.54 3.41 -3.69
N ILE A 64 -3.22 3.55 -3.82
CA ILE A 64 -2.21 2.86 -3.03
C ILE A 64 -1.48 3.87 -2.13
N ILE A 65 -1.45 3.60 -0.83
CA ILE A 65 -0.70 4.38 0.15
C ILE A 65 0.48 3.55 0.64
N VAL A 66 1.69 4.11 0.57
CA VAL A 66 2.91 3.52 1.11
C VAL A 66 3.30 4.25 2.39
N PRO A 67 2.82 3.83 3.57
CA PRO A 67 3.22 4.44 4.84
C PRO A 67 4.74 4.34 5.08
N GLY A 68 5.37 5.48 5.37
CA GLY A 68 6.79 5.58 5.69
C GLY A 68 7.66 6.02 4.52
N ARG A 69 8.92 5.56 4.50
CA ARG A 69 9.89 5.95 3.48
C ARG A 69 9.95 4.90 2.38
N CYS A 70 9.53 5.25 1.17
CA CYS A 70 9.84 4.50 -0.05
C CYS A 70 11.05 5.13 -0.75
N ARG A 71 11.94 4.31 -1.31
CA ARG A 71 13.08 4.77 -2.11
C ARG A 71 12.76 4.60 -3.61
N GLY A 72 12.67 5.69 -4.35
CA GLY A 72 12.39 5.64 -5.80
C GLY A 72 11.35 6.68 -6.20
N ASP A 73 10.84 6.57 -7.41
CA ASP A 73 9.84 7.49 -7.95
C ASP A 73 8.44 6.87 -7.92
N LEU A 74 7.62 7.32 -6.97
CA LEU A 74 6.23 6.88 -6.86
C LEU A 74 5.34 7.39 -8.01
N ALA A 75 5.70 8.52 -8.65
CA ALA A 75 4.96 9.03 -9.79
C ALA A 75 5.20 8.16 -11.03
N GLU A 76 6.43 7.68 -11.24
CA GLU A 76 6.71 6.69 -12.29
C GLU A 76 6.04 5.34 -12.00
N LEU A 77 6.06 4.91 -10.74
CA LEU A 77 5.35 3.70 -10.32
C LEU A 77 3.84 3.81 -10.57
N SER A 78 3.23 4.94 -10.20
CA SER A 78 1.81 5.21 -10.44
C SER A 78 1.44 5.10 -11.91
N LYS A 79 2.27 5.65 -12.81
CA LYS A 79 2.08 5.52 -14.27
C LYS A 79 2.21 4.06 -14.74
N THR A 80 3.15 3.31 -14.15
CA THR A 80 3.40 1.90 -14.50
C THR A 80 2.24 1.00 -14.09
N LEU A 81 1.67 1.24 -12.90
CA LEU A 81 0.55 0.47 -12.35
C LEU A 81 -0.82 0.98 -12.82
N GLY A 82 -0.89 2.18 -13.38
CA GLY A 82 -2.15 2.82 -13.82
C GLY A 82 -3.07 3.23 -12.66
N ILE A 83 -2.54 3.35 -11.44
CA ILE A 83 -3.28 3.67 -10.20
C ILE A 83 -2.56 4.78 -9.43
N ARG A 84 -3.33 5.54 -8.64
CA ARG A 84 -2.82 6.65 -7.82
C ARG A 84 -2.05 6.17 -6.59
#